data_AF-A0A969CHC5-F1
#
_entry.id   AF-A0A969CHC5-F1
#
_cell.length_a   1.000
_cell.length_b   1.000
_cell.length_c   1.000
_cell.angle_alpha   90.00
_cell.angle_beta   90.00
_cell.angle_gamma   90.00
#
_symmetry.space_group_name_H-M   'P 1'
#
loop_
_entity.id
_entity.type
_entity.pdbx_description
1 polymer ?
#
loop_
_entity_poly.entity_id
_entity_poly.type
_entity_poly.pdbx_seq_one_letter_code
_entity_poly.pdbx_strand_id
1 'polypeptide(L)'
;MTTSLSHPPSTTVFYPSSDGKPVAETYLHLYALLVTLEVLRQYLRGQRATVLGNQFLYYAEGFSRLRVAPDVMVIFDVEPGGRDNYKIWQEKQVPVVIFEMTSKSTKQEDRVEKKTLYEQLGVQEYWLFDPKGEWIKTQLQGYRLQGEHYQLITDGRSEPLQLRLQVEGQLIGFYREDTGEKLLIPEELADALVQE
;
A
#
# COMPACT_ATOMS: atom_id res chain seq x y z
N MET A 1 -43.48 -22.53 31.40
CA MET A 1 -43.02 -21.15 31.09
C MET A 1 -41.86 -21.26 30.13
N THR A 2 -42.05 -20.87 28.87
CA THR A 2 -41.01 -20.84 27.84
C THR A 2 -40.31 -19.50 27.91
N THR A 3 -39.08 -19.48 28.43
CA THR A 3 -38.20 -18.31 28.41
C THR A 3 -37.73 -18.06 26.99
N SER A 4 -38.27 -17.01 26.36
CA SER A 4 -37.78 -16.50 25.09
C SER A 4 -36.43 -15.83 25.34
N LEU A 5 -35.35 -16.38 24.78
CA LEU A 5 -34.03 -15.73 24.76
C LEU A 5 -34.11 -14.55 23.80
N SER A 6 -34.26 -13.34 24.35
CA SER A 6 -34.09 -12.10 23.59
C SER A 6 -32.66 -12.03 23.07
N HIS A 7 -32.48 -12.07 21.75
CA HIS A 7 -31.22 -11.71 21.12
C HIS A 7 -30.86 -10.27 21.53
N PRO A 8 -29.63 -9.99 21.98
CA PRO A 8 -29.19 -8.62 22.19
C PRO A 8 -29.27 -7.87 20.85
N PRO A 9 -29.63 -6.58 20.84
CA PRO A 9 -29.64 -5.80 19.61
C PRO A 9 -28.23 -5.79 19.02
N SER A 10 -28.11 -6.17 17.74
CA SER A 10 -26.88 -6.04 16.98
C SER A 10 -26.54 -4.56 16.82
N THR A 11 -25.77 -3.99 17.75
CA THR A 11 -25.15 -2.68 17.55
C THR A 11 -24.18 -2.80 16.38
N THR A 12 -24.57 -2.28 15.23
CA THR A 12 -23.70 -2.16 14.05
C THR A 12 -22.46 -1.36 14.43
N VAL A 13 -21.30 -2.01 14.41
CA VAL A 13 -20.02 -1.34 14.69
C VAL A 13 -19.73 -0.32 13.60
N PHE A 14 -19.46 0.93 13.99
CA PHE A 14 -19.03 1.98 13.08
C PHE A 14 -17.53 1.88 12.81
N TYR A 15 -17.16 1.95 11.52
CA TYR A 15 -15.78 1.93 11.05
C TYR A 15 -15.46 3.29 10.42
N PRO A 16 -14.70 4.17 11.09
CA PRO A 16 -14.32 5.48 10.54
C PRO A 16 -13.45 5.32 9.29
N SER A 17 -13.33 6.39 8.52
CA SER A 17 -12.45 6.45 7.32
C SER A 17 -11.24 7.37 7.52
N SER A 18 -11.13 8.05 8.66
CA SER A 18 -10.02 8.95 8.99
C SER A 18 -9.77 9.00 10.51
N ASP A 19 -8.54 9.30 10.91
CA ASP A 19 -8.14 9.64 12.28
C ASP A 19 -7.89 11.15 12.48
N GLY A 20 -8.08 11.97 11.44
CA GLY A 20 -7.81 13.41 11.47
C GLY A 20 -6.33 13.78 11.48
N LYS A 21 -5.41 12.82 11.29
CA LYS A 21 -3.98 13.11 11.18
C LYS A 21 -3.61 13.57 9.76
N PRO A 22 -2.47 14.28 9.59
CA PRO A 22 -1.94 14.59 8.27
C PRO A 22 -1.66 13.33 7.45
N VAL A 23 -1.81 13.41 6.13
CA VAL A 23 -1.53 12.31 5.19
C VAL A 23 -0.04 11.96 5.15
N ALA A 24 0.85 12.94 5.29
CA ALA A 24 2.29 12.74 5.16
C ALA A 24 3.10 13.74 6.01
N GLU A 25 4.34 13.40 6.36
CA GLU A 25 5.23 14.25 7.18
C GLU A 25 5.71 15.49 6.42
N THR A 26 6.06 15.34 5.13
CA THR A 26 6.56 16.45 4.31
C THR A 26 6.05 16.38 2.87
N TYR A 27 6.29 17.45 2.10
CA TYR A 27 6.02 17.49 0.67
C TYR A 27 6.61 16.30 -0.09
N LEU A 28 7.86 15.91 0.19
CA LEU A 28 8.51 14.78 -0.51
C LEU A 28 7.79 13.46 -0.27
N HIS A 29 7.35 13.19 0.96
CA HIS A 29 6.58 11.98 1.29
C HIS A 29 5.20 12.00 0.61
N LEU A 30 4.51 13.16 0.65
CA LEU A 30 3.22 13.33 -0.01
C LEU A 30 3.35 13.13 -1.53
N TYR A 31 4.37 13.72 -2.15
CA TYR A 31 4.59 13.63 -3.58
C TYR A 31 4.94 12.20 -4.01
N ALA A 32 5.84 11.52 -3.27
CA ALA A 32 6.18 10.13 -3.53
C ALA A 32 4.97 9.20 -3.40
N LEU A 33 4.10 9.41 -2.40
CA LEU A 33 2.84 8.69 -2.25
C LEU A 33 1.94 8.89 -3.48
N LEU A 34 1.66 10.14 -3.85
CA LEU A 34 0.76 10.48 -4.95
C LEU A 34 1.25 9.94 -6.29
N VAL A 35 2.56 10.07 -6.57
CA VAL A 35 3.17 9.54 -7.79
C VAL A 35 3.09 8.01 -7.82
N THR A 36 3.45 7.35 -6.71
CA THR A 36 3.39 5.87 -6.63
C THR A 36 1.96 5.37 -6.83
N LEU A 37 0.99 5.99 -6.16
CA LEU A 37 -0.44 5.69 -6.31
C LEU A 37 -0.88 5.82 -7.77
N GLU A 38 -0.58 6.96 -8.41
CA GLU A 38 -1.07 7.24 -9.75
C GLU A 38 -0.42 6.36 -10.82
N VAL A 39 0.90 6.14 -10.75
CA VAL A 39 1.62 5.26 -11.67
C VAL A 39 1.06 3.83 -11.61
N LEU A 40 0.89 3.28 -10.41
CA LEU A 40 0.36 1.93 -10.25
C LEU A 40 -1.12 1.83 -10.65
N ARG A 41 -1.94 2.86 -10.37
CA ARG A 41 -3.33 2.92 -10.82
C ARG A 41 -3.43 2.91 -12.34
N GLN A 42 -2.57 3.66 -13.04
CA GLN A 42 -2.51 3.67 -14.50
C GLN A 42 -2.05 2.33 -15.06
N TYR A 43 -0.99 1.74 -14.48
CA TYR A 43 -0.47 0.43 -14.89
C TYR A 43 -1.49 -0.69 -14.79
N LEU A 44 -2.29 -0.69 -13.72
CA LEU A 44 -3.32 -1.71 -13.47
C LEU A 44 -4.67 -1.38 -14.14
N ARG A 45 -4.75 -0.33 -14.97
CA ARG A 45 -5.99 0.05 -15.64
C ARG A 45 -6.50 -1.08 -16.53
N GLY A 46 -7.78 -1.43 -16.36
CA GLY A 46 -8.44 -2.51 -17.12
C GLY A 46 -8.26 -3.90 -16.50
N GLN A 47 -7.51 -4.03 -15.41
CA GLN A 47 -7.42 -5.27 -14.63
C GLN A 47 -8.45 -5.26 -13.50
N ARG A 48 -8.81 -6.45 -12.99
CA ARG A 48 -9.57 -6.60 -11.73
C ARG A 48 -8.64 -6.33 -10.55
N ALA A 49 -8.31 -5.07 -10.35
CA ALA A 49 -7.42 -4.63 -9.29
C ALA A 49 -7.77 -3.20 -8.85
N THR A 50 -7.34 -2.82 -7.65
CA THR A 50 -7.38 -1.44 -7.19
C THR A 50 -6.10 -1.06 -6.47
N VAL A 51 -5.77 0.23 -6.51
CA VAL A 51 -4.67 0.83 -5.76
C VAL A 51 -5.27 1.90 -4.87
N LEU A 52 -4.98 1.81 -3.58
CA LEU A 52 -5.49 2.71 -2.55
C LEU A 52 -4.30 3.38 -1.87
N GLY A 53 -4.45 4.62 -1.42
CA GLY A 53 -3.42 5.35 -0.69
C GLY A 53 -3.98 6.11 0.51
N ASN A 54 -3.39 5.84 1.68
CA ASN A 54 -3.75 6.43 2.98
C ASN A 54 -5.24 6.20 3.39
N GLN A 55 -5.88 5.14 2.91
CA GLN A 55 -7.16 4.65 3.44
C GLN A 55 -6.95 3.65 4.57
N PHE A 56 -7.90 3.59 5.51
CA PHE A 56 -7.87 2.54 6.51
C PHE A 56 -8.09 1.15 5.92
N LEU A 57 -7.16 0.25 6.22
CA LEU A 57 -7.25 -1.19 6.08
C LEU A 57 -7.66 -1.81 7.42
N TYR A 58 -8.86 -2.38 7.47
CA TYR A 58 -9.38 -3.12 8.60
C TYR A 58 -9.16 -4.61 8.42
N TYR A 59 -8.56 -5.24 9.44
CA TYR A 59 -8.17 -6.65 9.40
C TYR A 59 -8.90 -7.55 10.40
N ALA A 60 -9.83 -7.00 11.21
CA ALA A 60 -10.66 -7.78 12.11
C ALA A 60 -12.10 -7.26 12.18
N GLU A 61 -13.08 -8.12 11.88
CA GLU A 61 -14.50 -7.80 11.96
C GLU A 61 -14.94 -7.67 13.43
N GLY A 62 -15.74 -6.64 13.71
CA GLY A 62 -16.24 -6.27 15.03
C GLY A 62 -15.34 -5.29 15.79
N PHE A 63 -14.10 -5.05 15.32
CA PHE A 63 -13.10 -4.28 16.05
C PHE A 63 -12.59 -3.07 15.25
N SER A 64 -13.28 -1.94 15.33
CA SER A 64 -12.93 -0.73 14.56
C SER A 64 -11.58 -0.08 14.95
N ARG A 65 -10.90 -0.55 15.99
CA ARG A 65 -9.53 -0.12 16.34
C ARG A 65 -8.45 -0.97 15.68
N LEU A 66 -8.78 -2.16 15.20
CA LEU A 66 -7.87 -3.06 14.51
C LEU A 66 -7.80 -2.67 13.03
N ARG A 67 -6.99 -1.64 12.78
CA ARG A 67 -6.77 -1.03 11.46
C ARG A 67 -5.39 -0.42 11.33
N VAL A 68 -4.98 -0.20 10.10
CA VAL A 68 -3.79 0.58 9.71
C VAL A 68 -4.12 1.45 8.49
N ALA A 69 -3.30 2.46 8.18
CA ALA A 69 -3.40 3.24 6.95
C ALA A 69 -2.08 3.12 6.19
N PRO A 70 -1.97 2.19 5.22
CA PRO A 70 -0.78 2.11 4.37
C PRO A 70 -0.73 3.30 3.41
N ASP A 71 0.47 3.83 3.15
CA ASP A 71 0.62 4.97 2.23
C ASP A 71 0.18 4.61 0.81
N VAL A 72 0.56 3.43 0.30
CA VAL A 72 0.00 2.83 -0.92
C VAL A 72 -0.18 1.32 -0.72
N MET A 73 -1.33 0.79 -1.13
CA MET A 73 -1.61 -0.63 -1.15
C MET A 73 -2.23 -1.06 -2.47
N VAL A 74 -1.76 -2.20 -3.00
CA VAL A 74 -2.24 -2.80 -4.25
C VAL A 74 -3.02 -4.07 -3.90
N ILE A 75 -4.23 -4.18 -4.44
CA ILE A 75 -5.12 -5.31 -4.23
C ILE A 75 -5.56 -5.86 -5.59
N PHE A 76 -5.27 -7.14 -5.83
CA PHE A 76 -5.77 -7.88 -7.00
C PHE A 76 -7.11 -8.56 -6.71
N ASP A 77 -7.78 -9.01 -7.77
CA ASP A 77 -9.03 -9.77 -7.77
C ASP A 77 -10.23 -9.07 -7.12
N VAL A 78 -10.19 -7.73 -7.04
CA VAL A 78 -11.29 -6.88 -6.57
C VAL A 78 -11.75 -5.93 -7.67
N GLU A 79 -12.97 -5.39 -7.54
CA GLU A 79 -13.47 -4.40 -8.49
C GLU A 79 -12.65 -3.10 -8.42
N PRO A 80 -12.29 -2.50 -9.57
CA PRO A 80 -11.57 -1.22 -9.60
C PRO A 80 -12.29 -0.10 -8.84
N GLY A 81 -11.53 0.93 -8.47
CA GLY A 81 -12.06 2.18 -7.91
C GLY A 81 -11.72 2.39 -6.44
N GLY A 82 -12.06 3.59 -5.95
CA GLY A 82 -11.75 4.01 -4.58
C GLY A 82 -12.59 3.29 -3.53
N ARG A 83 -12.13 3.36 -2.28
CA ARG A 83 -12.83 2.93 -1.07
C ARG A 83 -12.73 4.05 -0.04
N ASP A 84 -13.74 4.24 0.79
CA ASP A 84 -13.63 5.12 1.97
C ASP A 84 -12.78 4.45 3.05
N ASN A 85 -12.96 3.14 3.21
CA ASN A 85 -12.08 2.24 3.96
C ASN A 85 -12.15 0.85 3.34
N TYR A 86 -11.11 0.06 3.53
CA TYR A 86 -10.98 -1.30 3.03
C TYR A 86 -11.13 -2.29 4.18
N LYS A 87 -11.98 -3.30 4.02
CA LYS A 87 -12.23 -4.34 5.03
C LYS A 87 -11.98 -5.70 4.42
N ILE A 88 -10.98 -6.42 4.94
CA ILE A 88 -10.54 -7.71 4.38
C ILE A 88 -11.70 -8.71 4.29
N TRP A 89 -12.58 -8.77 5.28
CA TRP A 89 -13.69 -9.73 5.30
C TRP A 89 -14.82 -9.40 4.30
N GLN A 90 -14.96 -8.13 3.88
CA GLN A 90 -15.96 -7.73 2.89
C GLN A 90 -15.48 -8.01 1.46
N GLU A 91 -14.22 -7.67 1.19
CA GLU A 91 -13.60 -7.79 -0.13
C GLU A 91 -13.00 -9.19 -0.36
N LYS A 92 -12.82 -9.96 0.73
CA LYS A 92 -12.22 -11.32 0.76
C LYS A 92 -10.81 -11.37 0.20
N GLN A 93 -10.12 -10.23 0.17
CA GLN A 93 -8.76 -10.12 -0.29
C GLN A 93 -7.92 -9.29 0.68
N VAL A 94 -6.64 -9.61 0.73
CA VAL A 94 -5.60 -8.87 1.44
C VAL A 94 -4.78 -8.11 0.40
N PRO A 95 -4.28 -6.90 0.69
CA PRO A 95 -3.29 -6.28 -0.18
C PRO A 95 -2.10 -7.19 -0.45
N VAL A 96 -1.71 -7.28 -1.70
CA VAL A 96 -0.58 -8.10 -2.12
C VAL A 96 0.75 -7.36 -2.01
N VAL A 97 0.73 -6.04 -2.22
CA VAL A 97 1.90 -5.18 -2.17
C VAL A 97 1.54 -3.92 -1.39
N ILE A 98 2.39 -3.55 -0.43
CA ILE A 98 2.27 -2.32 0.35
C ILE A 98 3.56 -1.52 0.23
N PHE A 99 3.42 -0.21 0.03
CA PHE A 99 4.49 0.77 0.13
C PHE A 99 4.24 1.70 1.32
N GLU A 100 5.30 2.01 2.06
CA GLU A 100 5.31 3.08 3.06
C GLU A 100 6.38 4.09 2.68
N MET A 101 5.97 5.34 2.50
CA MET A 101 6.82 6.51 2.35
C MET A 101 7.28 6.91 3.74
N THR A 102 8.17 6.08 4.29
CA THR A 102 8.60 6.16 5.67
C THR A 102 9.26 7.51 5.94
N SER A 103 9.13 8.00 7.16
CA SER A 103 9.61 9.31 7.60
C SER A 103 10.38 9.20 8.92
N LYS A 104 11.00 10.30 9.40
CA LYS A 104 11.78 10.24 10.65
C LYS A 104 10.90 9.86 11.84
N SER A 105 9.66 10.33 11.84
CA SER A 105 8.68 10.06 12.90
C SER A 105 8.04 8.67 12.81
N THR A 106 7.93 8.07 11.62
CA THR A 106 7.25 6.77 11.41
C THR A 106 8.19 5.58 11.26
N LYS A 107 9.49 5.79 10.96
CA LYS A 107 10.46 4.72 10.64
C LYS A 107 10.50 3.55 11.62
N GLN A 108 10.26 3.78 12.90
CA GLN A 108 10.30 2.73 13.90
C GLN A 108 9.07 1.83 13.78
N GLU A 109 7.90 2.44 13.65
CA GLU A 109 6.62 1.75 13.43
C GLU A 109 6.66 0.97 12.10
N ASP A 110 7.12 1.62 11.03
CA ASP A 110 7.16 1.02 9.68
C ASP A 110 8.12 -0.19 9.61
N ARG A 111 9.28 -0.13 10.30
CA ARG A 111 10.29 -1.20 10.26
C ARG A 111 10.00 -2.38 11.19
N VAL A 112 9.15 -2.20 12.20
CA VAL A 112 8.92 -3.20 13.25
C VAL A 112 7.46 -3.59 13.32
N GLU A 113 6.58 -2.68 13.73
CA GLU A 113 5.19 -2.98 14.05
C GLU A 113 4.38 -3.31 12.78
N LYS A 114 4.37 -2.39 11.81
CA LYS A 114 3.69 -2.59 10.53
C LYS A 114 4.28 -3.74 9.74
N LYS A 115 5.62 -3.88 9.71
CA LYS A 115 6.28 -5.02 9.06
C LYS A 115 5.76 -6.35 9.61
N THR A 116 5.72 -6.50 10.93
CA THR A 116 5.25 -7.72 11.59
C THR A 116 3.76 -7.95 11.32
N LEU A 117 2.94 -6.90 11.37
CA LEU A 117 1.52 -6.99 11.05
C LEU A 117 1.29 -7.44 9.60
N TYR A 118 1.94 -6.80 8.63
CA TYR A 118 1.76 -7.14 7.22
C TYR A 118 2.24 -8.57 6.90
N GLU A 119 3.31 -9.04 7.55
CA GLU A 119 3.75 -10.44 7.49
C GLU A 119 2.64 -11.39 7.96
N GLN A 120 2.05 -11.11 9.12
CA GLN A 120 0.96 -11.91 9.71
C GLN A 120 -0.32 -11.87 8.89
N LEU A 121 -0.60 -10.77 8.19
CA LEU A 121 -1.74 -10.64 7.30
C LEU A 121 -1.54 -11.37 5.97
N GLY A 122 -0.31 -11.81 5.64
CA GLY A 122 -0.02 -12.49 4.39
C GLY A 122 0.18 -11.54 3.20
N VAL A 123 0.54 -10.28 3.45
CA VAL A 123 0.94 -9.34 2.39
C VAL A 123 2.19 -9.91 1.71
N GLN A 124 2.17 -10.07 0.39
CA GLN A 124 3.25 -10.78 -0.30
C GLN A 124 4.52 -9.96 -0.37
N GLU A 125 4.40 -8.65 -0.61
CA GLU A 125 5.55 -7.74 -0.61
C GLU A 125 5.29 -6.46 0.17
N TYR A 126 6.31 -6.03 0.91
CA TYR A 126 6.29 -4.82 1.71
C TYR A 126 7.53 -3.98 1.41
N TRP A 127 7.32 -2.74 0.97
CA TRP A 127 8.35 -1.83 0.51
C TRP A 127 8.40 -0.59 1.39
N LEU A 128 9.59 -0.30 1.93
CA LEU A 128 9.88 0.94 2.64
C LEU A 128 10.65 1.87 1.70
N PHE A 129 10.14 3.08 1.50
CA PHE A 129 10.80 4.12 0.75
C PHE A 129 11.05 5.36 1.61
N ASP A 130 12.32 5.73 1.74
CA ASP A 130 12.81 6.93 2.40
C ASP A 130 13.16 7.97 1.32
N PRO A 131 12.23 8.87 0.97
CA PRO A 131 12.44 9.83 -0.12
C PRO A 131 13.56 10.83 0.17
N LYS A 132 13.99 10.96 1.42
CA LYS A 132 15.09 11.85 1.82
C LYS A 132 16.44 11.13 1.97
N GLY A 133 16.44 9.81 2.06
CA GLY A 133 17.64 9.00 2.32
C GLY A 133 18.27 9.26 3.70
N GLU A 134 17.47 9.63 4.69
CA GLU A 134 17.93 10.00 6.03
C GLU A 134 18.20 8.79 6.94
N TRP A 135 17.59 7.62 6.70
CA TRP A 135 17.78 6.40 7.52
C TRP A 135 17.74 5.07 6.76
N ILE A 136 17.30 5.03 5.50
CA ILE A 136 17.52 3.87 4.61
C ILE A 136 18.64 4.24 3.63
N LYS A 137 19.81 3.59 3.76
CA LYS A 137 20.99 3.92 2.94
C LYS A 137 20.73 3.80 1.43
N THR A 138 19.91 2.83 1.04
CA THR A 138 19.53 2.60 -0.37
C THR A 138 18.28 3.38 -0.78
N GLN A 139 17.68 4.17 0.13
CA GLN A 139 16.37 4.80 0.04
C GLN A 139 15.18 3.85 -0.15
N LEU A 140 15.36 2.69 -0.79
CA LEU A 140 14.33 1.67 -0.98
C LEU A 140 14.77 0.36 -0.34
N GLN A 141 13.86 -0.28 0.39
CA GLN A 141 14.05 -1.59 1.00
C GLN A 141 12.77 -2.43 0.89
N GLY A 142 12.85 -3.54 0.16
CA GLY A 142 11.74 -4.48 -0.02
C GLY A 142 11.86 -5.72 0.85
N TYR A 143 10.71 -6.28 1.20
CA TYR A 143 10.55 -7.56 1.88
C TYR A 143 9.54 -8.41 1.12
N ARG A 144 9.85 -9.70 0.89
CA ARG A 144 8.96 -10.67 0.26
C ARG A 144 8.63 -11.79 1.21
N LEU A 145 7.36 -12.14 1.33
CA LEU A 145 6.89 -13.21 2.20
C LEU A 145 7.32 -14.55 1.61
N GLN A 146 8.06 -15.34 2.39
CA GLN A 146 8.47 -16.69 2.02
C GLN A 146 8.13 -17.63 3.17
N GLY A 147 7.11 -18.46 2.97
CA GLY A 147 6.49 -19.21 4.06
C GLY A 147 5.78 -18.25 5.01
N GLU A 148 6.18 -18.25 6.28
CA GLU A 148 5.57 -17.42 7.33
C GLU A 148 6.36 -16.14 7.63
N HIS A 149 7.49 -15.92 6.94
CA HIS A 149 8.41 -14.82 7.26
C HIS A 149 8.88 -14.03 6.04
N TYR A 150 9.07 -12.73 6.24
CA TYR A 150 9.65 -11.83 5.27
C TYR A 150 11.15 -12.04 5.12
N GLN A 151 11.56 -12.12 3.86
CA GLN A 151 12.96 -12.06 3.45
C GLN A 151 13.24 -10.78 2.68
N LEU A 152 14.47 -10.29 2.72
CA LEU A 152 14.86 -9.08 1.98
C LEU A 152 14.81 -9.33 0.47
N ILE A 153 14.24 -8.37 -0.26
CA ILE A 153 14.32 -8.29 -1.72
C ILE A 153 15.63 -7.58 -2.05
N THR A 154 16.51 -8.25 -2.80
CA THR A 154 17.88 -7.77 -3.10
C THR A 154 18.10 -7.41 -4.56
N ASP A 155 17.16 -7.77 -5.44
CA ASP A 155 17.20 -7.53 -6.88
C ASP A 155 16.34 -6.35 -7.33
N GLY A 156 15.59 -5.74 -6.40
CA GLY A 156 14.67 -4.63 -6.68
C GLY A 156 13.46 -5.05 -7.52
N ARG A 157 13.15 -6.34 -7.64
CA ARG A 157 12.04 -6.84 -8.44
C ARG A 157 10.82 -7.06 -7.57
N SER A 158 9.65 -6.63 -8.05
CA SER A 158 8.35 -6.93 -7.45
C SER A 158 7.68 -8.04 -8.23
N GLU A 159 7.55 -9.22 -7.61
CA GLU A 159 6.94 -10.39 -8.24
C GLU A 159 5.45 -10.18 -8.51
N PRO A 160 4.61 -9.72 -7.56
CA PRO A 160 3.18 -9.53 -7.83
C PRO A 160 2.90 -8.47 -8.90
N LEU A 161 3.75 -7.44 -9.00
CA LEU A 161 3.57 -6.36 -9.98
C LEU A 161 4.19 -6.67 -11.34
N GLN A 162 5.15 -7.61 -11.40
CA GLN A 162 6.02 -7.84 -12.57
C GLN A 162 6.76 -6.55 -12.97
N LEU A 163 7.26 -5.83 -11.96
CA LEU A 163 7.96 -4.56 -12.12
C LEU A 163 9.31 -4.60 -11.41
N ARG A 164 10.32 -4.00 -12.02
CA ARG A 164 11.58 -3.64 -11.37
C ARG A 164 11.47 -2.22 -10.82
N LEU A 165 11.79 -2.06 -9.54
CA LEU A 165 11.71 -0.81 -8.81
C LEU A 165 13.10 -0.24 -8.63
N GLN A 166 13.25 1.05 -8.90
CA GLN A 166 14.51 1.77 -8.74
C GLN A 166 14.29 3.11 -8.07
N VAL A 167 15.31 3.60 -7.35
CA VAL A 167 15.28 4.94 -6.77
C VAL A 167 15.67 5.94 -7.85
N GLU A 168 14.82 6.95 -8.04
CA GLU A 168 15.04 8.06 -8.97
C GLU A 168 14.88 9.39 -8.23
N GLY A 169 16.00 9.87 -7.67
CA GLY A 169 15.99 11.04 -6.80
C GLY A 169 15.13 10.80 -5.56
N GLN A 170 13.95 11.43 -5.52
CA GLN A 170 13.00 11.36 -4.41
C GLN A 170 11.75 10.53 -4.74
N LEU A 171 11.78 9.77 -5.84
CA LEU A 171 10.68 8.92 -6.32
C LEU A 171 11.13 7.47 -6.51
N ILE A 172 10.15 6.59 -6.62
CA ILE A 172 10.33 5.22 -7.08
C ILE A 172 10.03 5.19 -8.59
N GLY A 173 11.04 4.85 -9.39
CA GLY A 173 10.87 4.50 -10.80
C GLY A 173 10.38 3.06 -10.91
N PHE A 174 9.32 2.85 -11.69
CA PHE A 174 8.77 1.53 -11.95
C PHE A 174 9.03 1.14 -13.41
N TYR A 175 9.60 -0.04 -13.62
CA TYR A 175 9.99 -0.53 -14.94
C TYR A 175 9.36 -1.88 -15.19
N ARG A 176 8.73 -2.05 -16.35
CA ARG A 176 8.18 -3.35 -16.75
C ARG A 176 9.29 -4.39 -16.88
N GLU A 177 9.09 -5.58 -16.34
CA GLU A 177 10.09 -6.65 -16.46
C GLU A 177 10.13 -7.30 -17.85
N ASP A 178 9.01 -7.26 -18.58
CA ASP A 178 8.90 -7.85 -19.91
C ASP A 178 9.51 -6.99 -21.02
N THR A 179 9.33 -5.67 -20.96
CA THR A 179 9.82 -4.73 -21.98
C THR A 179 11.01 -3.88 -21.53
N GLY A 180 11.23 -3.74 -20.22
CA GLY A 180 12.19 -2.80 -19.65
C GLY A 180 11.72 -1.33 -19.68
N GLU A 181 10.53 -1.06 -20.21
CA GLU A 181 9.98 0.30 -20.30
C GLU A 181 9.64 0.87 -18.94
N LYS A 182 9.90 2.16 -18.76
CA LYS A 182 9.50 2.92 -17.57
C LYS A 182 8.00 3.22 -17.62
N LEU A 183 7.33 3.02 -16.49
CA LEU A 183 6.00 3.56 -16.27
C LEU A 183 6.14 5.07 -15.96
N LEU A 184 5.74 5.90 -16.91
CA LEU A 184 5.91 7.34 -16.83
C LEU A 184 5.02 7.94 -15.74
N ILE A 185 5.56 8.91 -15.00
CA ILE A 185 4.75 9.76 -14.13
C ILE A 185 3.94 10.75 -14.99
N PRO A 186 2.86 11.37 -14.48
CA PRO A 186 2.01 12.26 -15.27
C PRO A 186 2.75 13.40 -16.00
N GLU A 187 3.77 13.98 -15.37
CA GLU A 187 4.62 15.02 -15.97
C GLU A 187 5.42 14.49 -17.16
N GLU A 188 6.08 13.33 -17.00
CA GLU A 188 6.84 12.68 -18.08
C GLU A 188 5.94 12.24 -19.25
N LEU A 189 4.71 11.81 -18.95
CA LEU A 189 3.71 11.49 -19.98
C LEU A 189 3.30 12.73 -20.77
N ALA A 190 3.09 13.86 -20.09
CA ALA A 190 2.76 15.11 -20.75
C ALA A 190 3.91 15.59 -21.64
N ASP A 191 5.15 15.51 -21.16
CA ASP A 191 6.35 15.87 -21.95
C ASP A 191 6.49 14.98 -23.19
N ALA A 192 6.26 13.67 -23.07
CA ALA A 192 6.31 12.74 -24.20
C ALA A 192 5.26 13.10 -25.28
N LEU A 193 4.04 13.47 -24.88
CA LEU A 193 2.97 13.86 -25.81
C LEU A 193 3.22 15.21 -26.51
N VAL A 194 4.05 16.09 -25.95
CA VAL A 194 4.44 17.36 -26.58
C VAL A 194 5.57 17.17 -27.60
N GLN A 195 6.30 16.06 -27.51
CA GLN A 195 7.43 15.75 -28.40
C GLN A 195 7.05 14.89 -29.62
N GLU A 196 5.80 14.42 -29.71
CA GLU A 196 5.20 13.76 -30.89
C GLU A 196 4.50 14.76 -31.83
#